data_AF-A0A4U5U5U8-F1
#
_entry.id   AF-A0A4U5U5U8-F1
#
_cell.length_a   1.000
_cell.length_b   1.000
_cell.length_c   1.000
_cell.angle_alpha   90.00
_cell.angle_beta   90.00
_cell.angle_gamma   90.00
#
_symmetry.space_group_name_H-M   'P 1'
#
loop_
_entity.id
_entity.type
_entity.pdbx_description
1 polymer ?
#
loop_
_entity_poly.entity_id
_entity_poly.type
_entity_poly.pdbx_seq_one_letter_code
_entity_poly.pdbx_strand_id
1 'polypeptide(L)'
;MDLYDIRGDRLDVIREESEHQELSRESTTMEPYNVVADRGGRATRDISTFQRFSIDTNESLRFDPCEDSSPSPTGAEDGNDDVFQQEETESEIVTIRNRLQGKVAEMESFAGHLEEIFLTVEENFGRQEHHLEQHYNDVLQTLSQRYDDRSAGLEEEKKGKLEALYSQLLACGRAMDASKELIEMAQEIYRSQDKRLFLKTVTPTIKRIEEFAKEDIDLTLATSLEFNTPLADLSDVKTMMDSINVVPAPSAPVINPQMPNSATQTSLRVCWSLFSDDTVEYYELYYRPVLEDTPADTCAPHVSNIKVKETHCTVTDLLPNAQYELWVTATNTTGISPASEKALYMTVPSPPVIKQRECTSCPEAALIRWESGNTNPVDSYTVELSEMGTDGTQSGVTESIVAVPTCQCLIQLQTGRRYLISVRAVNIGGPSDSSEVITVSTTGTLFYLLEDSAHPCLSISEDGFTIFYGDEELPISAMALDDTFTRCVAVLGDLIPVRGRHYWEVEVDDGTEYRIGVAYEDTERNSYLGANNTSWCMRHILTPSRHKYEFLHNSWSPDLRITVNPVRIGVALDYDRGTLSFFNVDLEQHLHTFNGHFRNYVQPCFGMDNPGALTVHNGIEAPDYAFI
;
A
#
# COMPACT_ATOMS: atom_id res chain seq x y z
N MET A 1 26.16 24.49 89.41
CA MET A 1 27.07 23.81 90.35
C MET A 1 28.28 23.44 89.54
N ASP A 2 29.44 23.92 89.98
CA ASP A 2 30.37 24.56 89.05
C ASP A 2 31.78 23.97 89.08
N LEU A 3 32.44 24.06 87.91
CA LEU A 3 33.87 24.31 87.71
C LEU A 3 34.94 23.30 88.22
N TYR A 4 36.16 23.53 87.69
CA TYR A 4 37.48 23.03 88.11
C TYR A 4 37.78 21.55 87.76
N ASP A 5 38.99 21.15 87.32
CA ASP A 5 40.23 21.87 86.89
C ASP A 5 40.99 20.93 85.89
N ILE A 6 42.13 21.20 85.22
CA ILE A 6 43.19 22.21 85.34
C ILE A 6 43.92 22.42 83.97
N ARG A 7 44.94 23.29 83.99
CA ARG A 7 46.09 23.51 83.05
C ARG A 7 46.63 22.26 82.32
N GLY A 8 47.38 22.38 81.21
CA GLY A 8 47.87 23.58 80.50
C GLY A 8 49.19 23.31 79.73
N ASP A 9 49.85 24.39 79.29
CA ASP A 9 51.02 24.47 78.39
C ASP A 9 50.80 23.96 76.95
N ARG A 10 51.16 24.67 75.85
CA ARG A 10 52.32 25.55 75.49
C ARG A 10 53.62 24.76 75.23
N LEU A 11 54.39 25.05 74.17
CA LEU A 11 54.12 25.69 72.88
C LEU A 11 55.28 25.31 71.92
N ASP A 12 55.34 26.01 70.78
CA ASP A 12 56.43 26.14 69.81
C ASP A 12 56.49 25.10 68.66
N VAL A 13 56.53 25.41 67.35
CA VAL A 13 56.49 26.61 66.46
C VAL A 13 57.67 26.60 65.48
N ILE A 14 57.38 26.26 64.20
CA ILE A 14 57.91 26.87 62.95
C ILE A 14 59.45 26.66 62.70
N ARG A 15 59.98 26.38 61.48
CA ARG A 15 59.81 27.07 60.19
C ARG A 15 60.25 26.21 58.96
N GLU A 16 59.71 26.56 57.77
CA GLU A 16 60.24 26.65 56.37
C GLU A 16 61.66 26.10 56.02
N GLU A 17 62.12 25.81 54.79
CA GLU A 17 61.66 25.72 53.36
C GLU A 17 62.86 25.14 52.55
N SER A 18 62.88 24.75 51.25
CA SER A 18 61.93 24.48 50.14
C SER A 18 62.72 23.57 49.11
N GLU A 19 62.40 23.23 47.85
CA GLU A 19 61.33 23.54 46.87
C GLU A 19 61.36 22.54 45.67
N HIS A 20 60.36 22.63 44.77
CA HIS A 20 60.29 22.02 43.41
C HIS A 20 60.22 20.45 43.33
N GLN A 21 59.63 19.80 42.32
CA GLN A 21 58.98 20.29 41.09
C GLN A 21 57.70 19.49 40.69
N GLU A 22 56.89 20.13 39.85
CA GLU A 22 55.57 19.81 39.28
C GLU A 22 55.30 18.39 38.73
N LEU A 23 54.07 17.87 38.93
CA LEU A 23 53.02 17.76 37.88
C LEU A 23 51.67 17.29 38.47
N SER A 24 50.61 17.15 37.64
CA SER A 24 49.22 17.49 38.05
C SER A 24 48.12 16.45 37.76
N ARG A 25 47.02 16.57 38.56
CA ARG A 25 45.62 16.09 38.36
C ARG A 25 45.39 14.58 38.15
N GLU A 26 44.54 13.98 39.00
CA GLU A 26 43.11 13.83 38.72
C GLU A 26 42.30 13.44 39.96
N SER A 27 40.96 13.36 39.84
CA SER A 27 40.01 13.08 40.93
C SER A 27 39.59 11.61 40.97
N THR A 28 39.11 11.11 42.11
CA THR A 28 38.38 9.83 42.17
C THR A 28 37.23 9.91 43.16
N THR A 29 36.09 9.35 42.75
CA THR A 29 34.82 9.28 43.49
C THR A 29 34.85 8.27 44.64
N MET A 30 33.83 8.30 45.51
CA MET A 30 33.62 7.32 46.57
C MET A 30 32.20 6.74 46.50
N GLU A 31 32.08 5.43 46.70
CA GLU A 31 30.88 4.64 46.38
C GLU A 31 29.84 4.56 47.53
N PRO A 32 28.56 4.28 47.23
CA PRO A 32 27.49 4.16 48.23
C PRO A 32 27.48 2.84 49.01
N TYR A 33 26.83 2.84 50.18
CA TYR A 33 26.73 1.68 51.07
C TYR A 33 25.63 0.67 50.67
N ASN A 34 25.97 -0.62 50.71
CA ASN A 34 24.99 -1.72 50.65
C ASN A 34 24.31 -1.95 52.00
N VAL A 35 23.03 -2.35 51.98
CA VAL A 35 22.32 -2.93 53.14
C VAL A 35 21.88 -4.36 52.78
N VAL A 36 22.44 -5.35 53.48
CA VAL A 36 22.10 -6.76 53.30
C VAL A 36 21.16 -7.23 54.41
N ALA A 37 20.10 -7.96 54.05
CA ALA A 37 19.17 -8.58 54.99
C ALA A 37 19.17 -10.12 54.84
N ASP A 38 19.31 -10.82 55.97
CA ASP A 38 19.24 -12.29 56.08
C ASP A 38 18.80 -12.60 57.54
N ARG A 39 17.96 -13.58 57.90
CA ARG A 39 17.22 -14.60 57.12
C ARG A 39 15.86 -14.87 57.79
N GLY A 40 14.80 -15.15 57.01
CA GLY A 40 13.46 -15.40 57.57
C GLY A 40 12.49 -16.07 56.61
N GLY A 41 12.95 -17.10 55.89
CA GLY A 41 12.37 -17.52 54.62
C GLY A 41 10.95 -18.09 54.66
N ARG A 42 10.21 -17.87 53.57
CA ARG A 42 9.07 -18.71 53.17
C ARG A 42 8.98 -18.79 51.64
N ALA A 43 9.20 -20.00 51.12
CA ALA A 43 8.96 -20.44 49.74
C ALA A 43 9.26 -19.45 48.60
N THR A 44 10.44 -19.60 47.98
CA THR A 44 10.60 -19.22 46.57
C THR A 44 9.53 -19.93 45.73
N ARG A 45 8.67 -19.14 45.08
CA ARG A 45 8.06 -19.58 43.82
C ARG A 45 8.97 -19.07 42.72
N ASP A 46 9.59 -19.98 41.99
CA ASP A 46 10.27 -19.64 40.75
C ASP A 46 9.23 -19.08 39.79
N ILE A 47 9.31 -17.78 39.49
CA ILE A 47 8.79 -17.26 38.23
C ILE A 47 9.90 -17.50 37.22
N SER A 48 10.04 -18.77 36.83
CA SER A 48 10.86 -19.15 35.71
C SER A 48 10.36 -18.41 34.47
N THR A 49 11.31 -17.82 33.74
CA THR A 49 11.27 -17.57 32.29
C THR A 49 9.87 -17.72 31.69
N PHE A 50 9.08 -16.64 31.66
CA PHE A 50 7.85 -16.67 30.88
C PHE A 50 8.25 -16.86 29.42
N GLN A 51 7.95 -18.06 28.93
CA GLN A 51 8.31 -18.53 27.61
C GLN A 51 7.76 -17.55 26.59
N ARG A 52 8.64 -17.05 25.72
CA ARG A 52 8.27 -16.24 24.55
C ARG A 52 7.08 -16.92 23.87
N PHE A 53 6.05 -16.17 23.50
CA PHE A 53 4.93 -16.69 22.69
C PHE A 53 5.36 -16.92 21.22
N SER A 54 6.52 -17.54 21.04
CA SER A 54 6.77 -18.43 19.91
C SER A 54 5.74 -19.55 19.98
N ILE A 55 4.60 -19.32 19.32
CA ILE A 55 3.93 -20.40 18.62
C ILE A 55 4.99 -20.91 17.64
N ASP A 56 5.48 -22.14 17.82
CA ASP A 56 6.45 -22.75 16.92
C ASP A 56 5.77 -23.12 15.59
N THR A 57 5.43 -22.11 14.79
CA THR A 57 5.02 -22.25 13.38
C THR A 57 6.14 -22.86 12.53
N ASN A 58 7.37 -22.87 13.03
CA ASN A 58 8.57 -23.31 12.34
C ASN A 58 8.93 -24.79 12.60
N GLU A 59 8.26 -25.49 13.54
CA GLU A 59 8.33 -26.95 13.65
C GLU A 59 6.94 -27.61 13.52
N SER A 60 6.77 -28.40 12.46
CA SER A 60 5.64 -29.34 12.25
C SER A 60 4.26 -28.78 11.80
N LEU A 61 4.23 -27.69 11.02
CA LEU A 61 3.15 -27.45 10.04
C LEU A 61 3.63 -27.33 8.58
N ARG A 62 4.82 -27.87 8.27
CA ARG A 62 5.07 -28.35 6.91
C ARG A 62 4.14 -29.53 6.63
N PHE A 63 3.09 -29.28 5.86
CA PHE A 63 2.56 -30.30 4.98
C PHE A 63 3.61 -30.53 3.90
N ASP A 64 4.36 -31.63 3.99
CA ASP A 64 5.14 -32.09 2.85
C ASP A 64 4.19 -32.28 1.65
N PRO A 65 4.59 -31.89 0.42
CA PRO A 65 3.82 -32.25 -0.76
C PRO A 65 3.64 -33.76 -0.77
N CYS A 66 2.40 -34.23 -0.86
CA CYS A 66 2.14 -35.65 -1.03
C CYS A 66 2.70 -36.05 -2.40
N GLU A 67 3.85 -36.73 -2.41
CA GLU A 67 4.43 -37.21 -3.66
C GLU A 67 3.42 -38.10 -4.39
N ASP A 68 3.15 -37.79 -5.67
CA ASP A 68 2.21 -38.53 -6.50
C ASP A 68 2.64 -39.99 -6.54
N SER A 69 1.91 -40.80 -5.75
CA SER A 69 2.25 -42.18 -5.45
C SER A 69 1.81 -43.07 -6.61
N SER A 70 2.54 -42.94 -7.73
CA SER A 70 2.19 -43.52 -9.03
C SER A 70 1.77 -45.00 -8.90
N PRO A 71 0.54 -45.37 -9.30
CA PRO A 71 -0.05 -46.64 -8.94
C PRO A 71 0.68 -47.79 -9.65
N SER A 72 1.32 -48.66 -8.87
CA SER A 72 1.92 -49.89 -9.38
C SER A 72 0.83 -50.93 -9.68
N PRO A 73 0.80 -51.53 -10.89
CA PRO A 73 -0.35 -52.31 -11.34
C PRO A 73 -0.35 -53.76 -10.83
N THR A 74 -1.28 -54.09 -9.92
CA THR A 74 -1.56 -55.48 -9.52
C THR A 74 -3.02 -55.71 -9.13
N GLY A 75 -3.63 -56.76 -9.69
CA GLY A 75 -4.76 -57.48 -9.05
C GLY A 75 -6.17 -57.05 -9.47
N ALA A 76 -6.69 -57.73 -10.49
CA ALA A 76 -8.02 -57.58 -11.06
C ALA A 76 -9.22 -57.95 -10.15
N GLU A 77 -10.41 -57.58 -10.66
CA GLU A 77 -11.78 -58.11 -10.41
C GLU A 77 -12.72 -57.39 -9.40
N ASP A 78 -13.91 -57.04 -9.94
CA ASP A 78 -15.20 -56.59 -9.36
C ASP A 78 -15.29 -55.38 -8.39
N GLY A 79 -16.13 -54.39 -8.77
CA GLY A 79 -16.55 -53.28 -7.88
C GLY A 79 -16.85 -51.91 -8.53
N ASN A 80 -17.52 -51.84 -9.68
CA ASN A 80 -17.60 -50.62 -10.52
C ASN A 80 -18.57 -49.51 -10.02
N ASP A 81 -18.72 -49.32 -8.71
CA ASP A 81 -19.50 -48.21 -8.10
C ASP A 81 -18.68 -47.40 -7.05
N ASP A 82 -17.63 -47.98 -6.43
CA ASP A 82 -16.84 -47.28 -5.40
C ASP A 82 -15.92 -46.19 -5.98
N VAL A 83 -15.40 -46.38 -7.21
CA VAL A 83 -14.42 -45.45 -7.82
C VAL A 83 -14.97 -44.04 -7.98
N PHE A 84 -16.24 -43.89 -8.39
CA PHE A 84 -16.88 -42.59 -8.52
C PHE A 84 -17.09 -41.89 -7.16
N GLN A 85 -17.41 -42.63 -6.10
CA GLN A 85 -17.46 -42.07 -4.75
C GLN A 85 -16.06 -41.69 -4.24
N GLN A 86 -15.02 -42.41 -4.66
CA GLN A 86 -13.64 -42.04 -4.31
C GLN A 86 -13.21 -40.73 -4.99
N GLU A 87 -13.46 -40.55 -6.29
CA GLU A 87 -13.16 -39.27 -6.98
C GLU A 87 -13.98 -38.09 -6.41
N GLU A 88 -15.27 -38.30 -6.11
CA GLU A 88 -16.13 -37.27 -5.52
C GLU A 88 -15.66 -36.88 -4.10
N THR A 89 -15.30 -37.86 -3.26
CA THR A 89 -14.77 -37.58 -1.91
C THR A 89 -13.34 -37.03 -1.92
N GLU A 90 -12.50 -37.39 -2.89
CA GLU A 90 -11.18 -36.74 -3.06
C GLU A 90 -11.33 -35.26 -3.47
N SER A 91 -12.31 -34.93 -4.32
CA SER A 91 -12.67 -33.55 -4.67
C SER A 91 -13.20 -32.75 -3.46
N GLU A 92 -14.08 -33.35 -2.64
CA GLU A 92 -14.50 -32.74 -1.36
C GLU A 92 -13.31 -32.53 -0.41
N ILE A 93 -12.39 -33.51 -0.30
CA ILE A 93 -11.19 -33.42 0.55
C ILE A 93 -10.26 -32.29 0.08
N VAL A 94 -10.05 -32.12 -1.24
CA VAL A 94 -9.29 -30.99 -1.80
C VAL A 94 -9.99 -29.66 -1.50
N THR A 95 -11.31 -29.59 -1.65
CA THR A 95 -12.09 -28.38 -1.35
C THR A 95 -12.02 -28.01 0.14
N ILE A 96 -12.12 -29.00 1.03
CA ILE A 96 -11.99 -28.83 2.48
C ILE A 96 -10.56 -28.43 2.87
N ARG A 97 -9.54 -29.04 2.24
CA ARG A 97 -8.11 -28.70 2.42
C ARG A 97 -7.85 -27.25 2.06
N ASN A 98 -8.27 -26.80 0.88
CA ASN A 98 -8.08 -25.42 0.41
C ASN A 98 -8.78 -24.43 1.35
N ARG A 99 -9.99 -24.74 1.82
CA ARG A 99 -10.73 -23.90 2.78
C ARG A 99 -10.09 -23.88 4.18
N LEU A 100 -9.44 -24.96 4.61
CA LEU A 100 -8.65 -24.99 5.85
C LEU A 100 -7.36 -24.18 5.69
N GLN A 101 -6.66 -24.31 4.56
CA GLN A 101 -5.42 -23.60 4.27
C GLN A 101 -5.63 -22.08 4.20
N GLY A 102 -6.73 -21.62 3.60
CA GLY A 102 -7.14 -20.21 3.65
C GLY A 102 -7.36 -19.71 5.09
N LYS A 103 -8.02 -20.51 5.94
CA LYS A 103 -8.21 -20.18 7.36
C LYS A 103 -6.92 -20.19 8.18
N VAL A 104 -5.95 -21.05 7.83
CA VAL A 104 -4.61 -21.01 8.44
C VAL A 104 -3.92 -19.69 8.08
N ALA A 105 -3.94 -19.28 6.81
CA ALA A 105 -3.36 -17.99 6.39
C ALA A 105 -4.06 -16.78 7.04
N GLU A 106 -5.39 -16.81 7.22
CA GLU A 106 -6.12 -15.80 8.01
C GLU A 106 -5.64 -15.77 9.47
N MET A 107 -5.47 -16.93 10.10
CA MET A 107 -5.00 -17.04 11.49
C MET A 107 -3.54 -16.64 11.68
N GLU A 108 -2.65 -16.98 10.73
CA GLU A 108 -1.24 -16.59 10.73
C GLU A 108 -1.09 -15.08 10.54
N SER A 109 -1.85 -14.50 9.60
CA SER A 109 -1.92 -13.05 9.42
C SER A 109 -2.41 -12.35 10.69
N PHE A 110 -3.48 -12.85 11.32
CA PHE A 110 -3.99 -12.30 12.59
C PHE A 110 -2.98 -12.46 13.74
N ALA A 111 -2.26 -13.59 13.82
CA ALA A 111 -1.20 -13.79 14.81
C ALA A 111 -0.03 -12.82 14.63
N GLY A 112 0.38 -12.54 13.38
CA GLY A 112 1.41 -11.52 13.08
C GLY A 112 0.99 -10.12 13.51
N HIS A 113 -0.26 -9.72 13.23
CA HIS A 113 -0.80 -8.44 13.72
C HIS A 113 -0.84 -8.39 15.26
N LEU A 114 -1.13 -9.51 15.94
CA LEU A 114 -1.08 -9.58 17.40
C LEU A 114 0.35 -9.50 17.96
N GLU A 115 1.35 -10.05 17.29
CA GLU A 115 2.77 -9.90 17.69
C GLU A 115 3.24 -8.45 17.51
N GLU A 116 2.88 -7.79 16.41
CA GLU A 116 3.17 -6.36 16.17
C GLU A 116 2.51 -5.46 17.24
N ILE A 117 1.23 -5.73 17.57
CA ILE A 117 0.52 -5.04 18.66
C ILE A 117 1.21 -5.30 20.01
N PHE A 118 1.63 -6.54 20.30
CA PHE A 118 2.30 -6.88 21.55
C PHE A 118 3.66 -6.18 21.69
N LEU A 119 4.49 -6.20 20.64
CA LEU A 119 5.77 -5.50 20.61
C LEU A 119 5.59 -3.99 20.80
N THR A 120 4.60 -3.40 20.14
CA THR A 120 4.24 -1.99 20.33
C THR A 120 3.86 -1.71 21.78
N VAL A 121 3.00 -2.53 22.39
CA VAL A 121 2.57 -2.34 23.79
C VAL A 121 3.73 -2.45 24.77
N GLU A 122 4.62 -3.44 24.63
CA GLU A 122 5.81 -3.59 25.48
C GLU A 122 6.79 -2.41 25.33
N GLU A 123 7.05 -1.94 24.10
CA GLU A 123 7.95 -0.81 23.88
C GLU A 123 7.37 0.50 24.45
N ASN A 124 6.06 0.71 24.30
CA ASN A 124 5.36 1.87 24.85
C ASN A 124 5.35 1.85 26.39
N PHE A 125 5.20 0.68 27.02
CA PHE A 125 5.36 0.53 28.48
C PHE A 125 6.79 0.87 28.92
N GLY A 126 7.82 0.37 28.23
CA GLY A 126 9.22 0.67 28.54
C GLY A 126 9.59 2.15 28.36
N ARG A 127 9.07 2.80 27.32
CA ARG A 127 9.27 4.24 27.08
C ARG A 127 8.57 5.09 28.17
N GLN A 128 7.36 4.70 28.59
CA GLN A 128 6.63 5.38 29.68
C GLN A 128 7.30 5.18 31.05
N GLU A 129 7.84 4.00 31.34
CA GLU A 129 8.62 3.74 32.55
C GLU A 129 9.89 4.61 32.59
N HIS A 130 10.66 4.65 31.50
CA HIS A 130 11.86 5.46 31.42
C HIS A 130 11.60 6.97 31.52
N HIS A 131 10.52 7.48 30.92
CA HIS A 131 10.13 8.88 31.08
C HIS A 131 9.77 9.24 32.53
N LEU A 132 9.09 8.33 33.25
CA LEU A 132 8.78 8.51 34.67
C LEU A 132 10.05 8.44 35.54
N GLU A 133 10.97 7.52 35.23
CA GLU A 133 12.28 7.42 35.89
C GLU A 133 13.10 8.70 35.70
N GLN A 134 13.22 9.20 34.46
CA GLN A 134 13.94 10.43 34.16
C GLN A 134 13.35 11.62 34.93
N HIS A 135 12.03 11.83 34.87
CA HIS A 135 11.37 12.93 35.56
C HIS A 135 11.49 12.82 37.09
N TYR A 136 11.56 11.61 37.66
CA TYR A 136 11.82 11.42 39.08
C TYR A 136 13.28 11.78 39.44
N ASN A 137 14.24 11.39 38.60
CA ASN A 137 15.65 11.74 38.76
C ASN A 137 15.89 13.26 38.65
N ASP A 138 15.23 13.96 37.71
CA ASP A 138 15.33 15.42 37.58
C ASP A 138 14.84 16.16 38.84
N VAL A 139 13.74 15.67 39.44
CA VAL A 139 13.23 16.20 40.72
C VAL A 139 14.18 15.90 41.88
N LEU A 140 14.74 14.69 41.97
CA LEU A 140 15.74 14.35 42.98
C LEU A 140 17.03 15.18 42.85
N GLN A 141 17.54 15.38 41.63
CA GLN A 141 18.73 16.18 41.36
C GLN A 141 18.49 17.65 41.72
N THR A 142 17.33 18.20 41.37
CA THR A 142 16.91 19.56 41.76
C THR A 142 16.87 19.71 43.29
N LEU A 143 16.31 18.73 44.01
CA LEU A 143 16.27 18.73 45.47
C LEU A 143 17.66 18.60 46.10
N SER A 144 18.57 17.79 45.54
CA SER A 144 19.96 17.68 46.00
C SER A 144 20.70 19.00 45.84
N GLN A 145 20.68 19.60 44.64
CA GLN A 145 21.36 20.87 44.40
C GLN A 145 20.87 21.97 45.36
N ARG A 146 19.55 22.07 45.58
CA ARG A 146 18.95 23.00 46.55
C ARG A 146 19.38 22.74 48.00
N TYR A 147 19.66 21.49 48.37
CA TYR A 147 20.22 21.13 49.67
C TYR A 147 21.70 21.53 49.77
N ASP A 148 22.51 21.20 48.75
CA ASP A 148 23.95 21.47 48.72
C ASP A 148 24.24 22.98 48.70
N ASP A 149 23.53 23.76 47.88
CA ASP A 149 23.61 25.23 47.85
C ASP A 149 23.34 25.85 49.24
N ARG A 150 22.29 25.34 49.92
CA ARG A 150 21.90 25.81 51.26
C ARG A 150 22.89 25.38 52.33
N SER A 151 23.47 24.18 52.21
CA SER A 151 24.51 23.68 53.10
C SER A 151 25.79 24.51 52.99
N ALA A 152 26.24 24.80 51.76
CA ALA A 152 27.39 25.65 51.50
C ALA A 152 27.19 27.09 52.03
N GLY A 153 26.03 27.69 51.80
CA GLY A 153 25.72 29.03 52.33
C GLY A 153 25.71 29.10 53.87
N LEU A 154 25.23 28.06 54.55
CA LEU A 154 25.31 27.96 56.02
C LEU A 154 26.74 27.74 56.51
N GLU A 155 27.57 26.99 55.79
CA GLU A 155 28.99 26.84 56.12
C GLU A 155 29.78 28.13 55.91
N GLU A 156 29.48 28.92 54.87
CA GLU A 156 30.08 30.24 54.66
C GLU A 156 29.64 31.25 55.73
N GLU A 157 28.36 31.29 56.13
CA GLU A 157 27.90 32.12 57.25
C GLU A 157 28.59 31.73 58.57
N LYS A 158 28.69 30.41 58.84
CA LYS A 158 29.42 29.85 59.99
C LYS A 158 30.90 30.25 59.97
N LYS A 159 31.56 30.16 58.82
CA LYS A 159 32.97 30.54 58.64
C LYS A 159 33.18 32.03 58.90
N GLY A 160 32.40 32.90 58.27
CA GLY A 160 32.52 34.36 58.45
C GLY A 160 32.29 34.78 59.91
N LYS A 161 31.32 34.16 60.60
CA LYS A 161 31.11 34.36 62.04
C LYS A 161 32.29 33.91 62.89
N LEU A 162 32.89 32.74 62.60
CA LEU A 162 34.07 32.25 63.32
C LEU A 162 35.31 33.14 63.08
N GLU A 163 35.51 33.62 61.84
CA GLU A 163 36.61 34.53 61.50
C GLU A 163 36.46 35.91 62.20
N ALA A 164 35.24 36.42 62.32
CA ALA A 164 34.94 37.64 63.08
C ALA A 164 35.24 37.46 64.59
N LEU A 165 34.77 36.36 65.19
CA LEU A 165 35.02 36.04 66.60
C LEU A 165 36.52 35.85 66.89
N TYR A 166 37.25 35.15 66.00
CA TYR A 166 38.70 34.96 66.14
C TYR A 166 39.46 36.28 65.99
N SER A 167 39.02 37.16 65.08
CA SER A 167 39.59 38.51 64.93
C SER A 167 39.39 39.38 66.17
N GLN A 168 38.21 39.30 66.81
CA GLN A 168 37.94 40.00 68.07
C GLN A 168 38.79 39.43 69.22
N LEU A 169 38.95 38.11 69.31
CA LEU A 169 39.83 37.45 70.29
C LEU A 169 41.29 37.89 70.14
N LEU A 170 41.82 37.93 68.91
CA LEU A 170 43.18 38.42 68.63
C LEU A 170 43.36 39.91 68.97
N ALA A 171 42.34 40.75 68.77
CA ALA A 171 42.38 42.15 69.17
C ALA A 171 42.45 42.31 70.70
N CYS A 172 41.61 41.57 71.43
CA CYS A 172 41.65 41.52 72.89
C CYS A 172 43.00 41.00 73.43
N GLY A 173 43.56 39.95 72.82
CA GLY A 173 44.88 39.42 73.18
C GLY A 173 46.00 40.45 73.05
N ARG A 174 46.08 41.16 71.91
CA ARG A 174 47.06 42.25 71.72
C ARG A 174 46.93 43.37 72.75
N ALA A 175 45.70 43.72 73.13
CA ALA A 175 45.47 44.73 74.17
C ALA A 175 45.89 44.24 75.57
N MET A 176 45.69 42.96 75.89
CA MET A 176 46.19 42.35 77.13
C MET A 176 47.73 42.33 77.18
N ASP A 177 48.40 41.97 76.07
CA ASP A 177 49.86 41.95 76.00
C ASP A 177 50.45 43.37 76.12
N ALA A 178 49.87 44.37 75.44
CA ALA A 178 50.27 45.77 75.58
C ALA A 178 50.09 46.30 77.02
N SER A 179 48.99 45.93 77.67
CA SER A 179 48.75 46.24 79.09
C SER A 179 49.80 45.59 80.00
N LYS A 180 50.17 44.34 79.74
CA LYS A 180 51.21 43.60 80.48
C LYS A 180 52.60 44.24 80.32
N GLU A 181 52.99 44.64 79.11
CA GLU A 181 54.26 45.37 78.87
C GLU A 181 54.30 46.69 79.65
N LEU A 182 53.20 47.44 79.67
CA LEU A 182 53.10 48.71 80.41
C LEU A 182 53.22 48.50 81.93
N ILE A 183 52.63 47.44 82.47
CA ILE A 183 52.76 47.05 83.87
C ILE A 183 54.21 46.64 84.20
N GLU A 184 54.88 45.87 83.34
CA GLU A 184 56.27 45.44 83.54
C GLU A 184 57.24 46.63 83.46
N MET A 185 57.07 47.54 82.50
CA MET A 185 57.83 48.80 82.43
C MET A 185 57.63 49.68 83.68
N ALA A 186 56.41 49.77 84.21
CA ALA A 186 56.14 50.52 85.44
C ALA A 186 56.83 49.89 86.66
N GLN A 187 56.79 48.56 86.80
CA GLN A 187 57.47 47.85 87.88
C GLN A 187 59.00 47.99 87.81
N GLU A 188 59.59 47.92 86.62
CA GLU A 188 61.05 47.98 86.49
C GLU A 188 61.59 49.39 86.74
N ILE A 189 60.86 50.43 86.33
CA ILE A 189 61.16 51.80 86.74
C ILE A 189 61.09 51.93 88.27
N TYR A 190 60.08 51.35 88.93
CA TYR A 190 59.98 51.36 90.39
C TYR A 190 61.15 50.64 91.10
N ARG A 191 61.75 49.60 90.48
CA ARG A 191 62.95 48.90 91.00
C ARG A 191 64.26 49.65 90.80
N SER A 192 64.30 50.66 89.92
CA SER A 192 65.55 51.33 89.54
C SER A 192 66.18 52.14 90.69
N GLN A 193 67.47 51.90 90.95
CA GLN A 193 68.20 52.55 92.06
C GLN A 193 68.83 53.90 91.68
N ASP A 194 69.05 54.16 90.38
CA ASP A 194 69.53 55.46 89.89
C ASP A 194 68.38 56.47 89.80
N LYS A 195 68.31 57.37 90.80
CA LYS A 195 67.34 58.47 90.88
C LYS A 195 67.35 59.40 89.66
N ARG A 196 68.47 59.50 88.93
CA ARG A 196 68.63 60.37 87.76
C ARG A 196 68.10 59.70 86.50
N LEU A 197 68.25 58.39 86.38
CA LEU A 197 67.61 57.59 85.33
C LEU A 197 66.10 57.45 85.58
N PHE A 198 65.69 57.17 86.82
CA PHE A 198 64.29 57.10 87.25
C PHE A 198 63.50 58.34 86.81
N LEU A 199 63.95 59.54 87.19
CA LEU A 199 63.27 60.81 86.85
C LEU A 199 63.24 61.11 85.34
N LYS A 200 64.12 60.52 84.54
CA LYS A 200 64.12 60.67 83.07
C LYS A 200 63.11 59.74 82.40
N THR A 201 62.92 58.54 82.94
CA THR A 201 62.11 57.47 82.31
C THR A 201 60.68 57.38 82.87
N VAL A 202 60.44 57.79 84.12
CA VAL A 202 59.13 57.68 84.78
C VAL A 202 58.04 58.52 84.10
N THR A 203 58.34 59.78 83.74
CA THR A 203 57.34 60.69 83.15
C THR A 203 56.87 60.25 81.75
N PRO A 204 57.75 59.81 80.83
CA PRO A 204 57.33 59.17 79.58
C PRO A 204 56.44 57.93 79.78
N THR A 205 56.77 57.05 80.74
CA THR A 205 56.02 55.81 80.96
C THR A 205 54.66 56.08 81.60
N ILE A 206 54.56 57.00 82.58
CA ILE A 206 53.26 57.44 83.12
C ILE A 206 52.39 57.99 82.00
N LYS A 207 52.91 58.89 81.16
CA LYS A 207 52.16 59.45 80.03
C LYS A 207 51.66 58.36 79.07
N ARG A 208 52.49 57.36 78.74
CA ARG A 208 52.12 56.23 77.87
C ARG A 208 51.07 55.31 78.49
N ILE A 209 51.07 55.14 79.82
CA ILE A 209 50.01 54.44 80.57
C ILE A 209 48.72 55.26 80.58
N GLU A 210 48.80 56.57 80.82
CA GLU A 210 47.65 57.48 80.75
C GLU A 210 47.08 57.64 79.35
N GLU A 211 47.84 57.37 78.30
CA GLU A 211 47.36 57.36 76.91
C GLU A 211 46.62 56.06 76.60
N PHE A 212 47.21 54.90 76.94
CA PHE A 212 46.54 53.59 76.80
C PHE A 212 45.27 53.48 77.67
N ALA A 213 45.27 54.03 78.89
CA ALA A 213 44.10 54.05 79.78
C ALA A 213 42.98 55.01 79.33
N LYS A 214 43.09 55.63 78.14
CA LYS A 214 42.02 56.39 77.47
C LYS A 214 41.51 55.68 76.20
N GLU A 215 42.12 54.56 75.80
CA GLU A 215 41.61 53.71 74.72
C GLU A 215 40.53 52.79 75.32
N ASP A 216 39.27 53.07 75.00
CA ASP A 216 38.14 52.24 75.44
C ASP A 216 38.15 50.92 74.66
N ILE A 217 38.51 49.82 75.33
CA ILE A 217 38.54 48.48 74.75
C ILE A 217 37.13 47.89 74.83
N ASP A 218 36.41 47.88 73.71
CA ASP A 218 35.08 47.29 73.64
C ASP A 218 35.14 45.76 73.82
N LEU A 219 34.47 45.29 74.88
CA LEU A 219 34.36 43.88 75.25
C LEU A 219 32.99 43.27 74.89
N THR A 220 32.13 44.00 74.17
CA THR A 220 30.82 43.50 73.73
C THR A 220 30.95 42.59 72.50
N LEU A 221 30.11 41.55 72.41
CA LEU A 221 30.18 40.56 71.34
C LEU A 221 29.70 41.15 70.01
N ALA A 222 30.60 41.33 69.04
CA ALA A 222 30.30 42.04 67.79
C ALA A 222 29.51 41.19 66.75
N THR A 223 29.22 39.93 67.02
CA THR A 223 28.68 38.96 66.06
C THR A 223 27.45 38.23 66.61
N SER A 224 26.37 38.16 65.84
CA SER A 224 25.15 37.44 66.22
C SER A 224 25.33 35.92 66.21
N LEU A 225 24.76 35.24 67.21
CA LEU A 225 24.78 33.79 67.36
C LEU A 225 23.72 33.08 66.50
N GLU A 226 22.66 33.78 66.08
CA GLU A 226 21.53 33.21 65.33
C GLU A 226 21.82 33.20 63.82
N PHE A 227 21.45 32.10 63.13
CA PHE A 227 21.59 31.94 61.67
C PHE A 227 20.30 32.36 60.96
N ASN A 228 20.43 32.98 59.79
CA ASN A 228 19.28 33.41 58.99
C ASN A 228 18.79 32.28 58.07
N THR A 229 17.84 31.47 58.54
CA THR A 229 17.16 30.47 57.71
C THR A 229 15.84 30.99 57.14
N PRO A 230 15.79 31.56 55.91
CA PRO A 230 14.53 31.85 55.24
C PRO A 230 13.78 30.54 54.91
N LEU A 231 12.45 30.61 54.87
CA LEU A 231 11.65 29.50 54.32
C LEU A 231 12.10 29.22 52.88
N ALA A 232 12.16 27.93 52.53
CA ALA A 232 12.41 27.53 51.16
C ALA A 232 11.16 27.77 50.31
N ASP A 233 11.32 28.48 49.20
CA ASP A 233 10.36 28.41 48.10
C ASP A 233 10.57 27.07 47.38
N LEU A 234 9.47 26.36 47.12
CA LEU A 234 9.43 25.07 46.43
C LEU A 234 8.42 25.09 45.29
N SER A 235 8.05 26.28 44.80
CA SER A 235 7.13 26.46 43.68
C SER A 235 7.61 25.75 42.41
N ASP A 236 8.90 25.82 42.07
CA ASP A 236 9.50 25.09 40.94
C ASP A 236 9.20 23.58 41.01
N VAL A 237 9.50 22.97 42.16
CA VAL A 237 9.30 21.53 42.42
C VAL A 237 7.81 21.18 42.41
N LYS A 238 6.94 22.07 42.90
CA LYS A 238 5.49 21.89 42.79
C LYS A 238 5.03 21.88 41.33
N THR A 239 5.51 22.81 40.48
CA THR A 239 5.17 22.80 39.05
C THR A 239 5.65 21.55 38.33
N MET A 240 6.83 21.01 38.66
CA MET A 240 7.29 19.71 38.15
C MET A 240 6.36 18.58 38.61
N MET A 241 5.90 18.60 39.87
CA MET A 241 4.99 17.56 40.39
C MET A 241 3.58 17.66 39.76
N ASP A 242 3.11 18.87 39.48
CA ASP A 242 1.80 19.12 38.86
C ASP A 242 1.79 18.67 37.37
N SER A 243 2.92 18.72 36.64
CA SER A 243 3.01 18.28 35.24
C SER A 243 2.93 16.76 35.01
N ILE A 244 3.20 15.94 36.03
CA ILE A 244 3.21 14.46 35.93
C ILE A 244 1.86 13.87 35.49
N ASN A 245 0.75 14.61 35.68
CA ASN A 245 -0.61 14.13 35.40
C ASN A 245 -1.22 14.69 34.10
N VAL A 246 -0.48 15.47 33.31
CA VAL A 246 -1.00 16.13 32.10
C VAL A 246 -0.63 15.33 30.85
N VAL A 247 -1.49 14.37 30.48
CA VAL A 247 -1.42 13.69 29.18
C VAL A 247 -1.62 14.74 28.07
N PRO A 248 -0.73 14.87 27.08
CA PRO A 248 -0.89 15.81 25.97
C PRO A 248 -2.05 15.41 25.04
N ALA A 249 -2.47 16.32 24.15
CA ALA A 249 -3.34 15.94 23.04
C ALA A 249 -2.53 15.11 22.01
N PRO A 250 -3.15 14.15 21.27
CA PRO A 250 -2.40 13.20 20.47
C PRO A 250 -1.67 13.84 19.29
N SER A 251 -0.59 13.21 18.86
CA SER A 251 0.07 13.51 17.58
C SER A 251 -0.83 13.13 16.39
N ALA A 252 -0.54 13.69 15.22
CA ALA A 252 -1.23 13.31 13.99
C ALA A 252 -0.94 11.84 13.63
N PRO A 253 -1.96 10.98 13.42
CA PRO A 253 -1.74 9.64 12.90
C PRO A 253 -1.28 9.69 11.44
N VAL A 254 -0.74 8.58 10.93
CA VAL A 254 -0.35 8.42 9.51
C VAL A 254 -1.20 7.34 8.86
N ILE A 255 -1.95 7.68 7.81
CA ILE A 255 -2.62 6.69 6.98
C ILE A 255 -1.57 5.93 6.17
N ASN A 256 -1.60 4.60 6.28
CA ASN A 256 -0.70 3.71 5.57
C ASN A 256 -1.05 3.72 4.06
N PRO A 257 -0.09 3.47 3.14
CA PRO A 257 -0.39 3.29 1.72
C PRO A 257 -1.45 2.20 1.49
N GLN A 258 -2.28 2.37 0.45
CA GLN A 258 -3.24 1.34 0.07
C GLN A 258 -2.50 0.04 -0.27
N MET A 259 -2.93 -1.07 0.33
CA MET A 259 -2.37 -2.39 0.05
C MET A 259 -3.13 -3.03 -1.12
N PRO A 260 -2.46 -3.83 -1.98
CA PRO A 260 -3.15 -4.61 -3.01
C PRO A 260 -4.26 -5.48 -2.41
N ASN A 261 -5.43 -5.48 -3.04
CA ASN A 261 -6.62 -6.20 -2.58
C ASN A 261 -7.19 -5.72 -1.23
N SER A 262 -6.83 -4.52 -0.74
CA SER A 262 -7.48 -3.90 0.43
C SER A 262 -8.77 -3.16 0.09
N ALA A 263 -9.20 -3.19 -1.17
CA ALA A 263 -10.42 -2.57 -1.67
C ALA A 263 -11.38 -3.63 -2.26
N THR A 264 -12.64 -3.25 -2.39
CA THR A 264 -13.61 -3.91 -3.27
C THR A 264 -14.19 -2.88 -4.24
N GLN A 265 -15.16 -3.27 -5.07
CA GLN A 265 -15.86 -2.36 -5.98
C GLN A 265 -16.58 -1.21 -5.24
N THR A 266 -17.00 -1.42 -3.99
CA THR A 266 -17.80 -0.45 -3.21
C THR A 266 -17.28 -0.17 -1.81
N SER A 267 -16.07 -0.65 -1.46
CA SER A 267 -15.47 -0.44 -0.14
C SER A 267 -13.96 -0.29 -0.15
N LEU A 268 -13.42 0.40 0.86
CA LEU A 268 -11.99 0.60 1.09
C LEU A 268 -11.65 0.21 2.53
N ARG A 269 -10.74 -0.77 2.72
CA ARG A 269 -10.10 -1.01 4.02
C ARG A 269 -8.89 -0.09 4.15
N VAL A 270 -8.96 0.81 5.12
CA VAL A 270 -7.99 1.87 5.42
C VAL A 270 -7.32 1.54 6.75
N CYS A 271 -6.00 1.66 6.84
CA CYS A 271 -5.23 1.43 8.06
C CYS A 271 -4.33 2.64 8.35
N TRP A 272 -4.03 2.89 9.62
CA TRP A 272 -3.13 3.97 10.05
C TRP A 272 -2.27 3.56 11.24
N SER A 273 -1.22 4.33 11.47
CA SER A 273 -0.24 4.17 12.56
C SER A 273 -0.14 5.45 13.39
N LEU A 274 0.39 5.33 14.62
CA LEU A 274 0.80 6.46 15.47
C LEU A 274 2.32 6.53 15.50
N PHE A 275 2.88 7.74 15.64
CA PHE A 275 4.32 7.95 15.85
C PHE A 275 4.74 7.93 17.34
N SER A 276 3.79 7.79 18.26
CA SER A 276 3.92 8.18 19.66
C SER A 276 2.91 7.46 20.56
N ASP A 277 3.22 7.40 21.85
CA ASP A 277 2.49 6.65 22.89
C ASP A 277 1.21 7.36 23.37
N ASP A 278 0.59 8.12 22.46
CA ASP A 278 -0.57 8.92 22.78
C ASP A 278 -1.75 8.01 23.13
N THR A 279 -2.30 8.18 24.33
CA THR A 279 -3.48 7.43 24.76
C THR A 279 -4.70 7.95 24.00
N VAL A 280 -5.08 7.29 22.91
CA VAL A 280 -6.24 7.66 22.07
C VAL A 280 -7.52 6.96 22.54
N GLU A 281 -8.62 7.69 22.67
CA GLU A 281 -9.95 7.13 22.98
C GLU A 281 -10.69 6.63 21.73
N TYR A 282 -10.52 7.36 20.62
CA TYR A 282 -11.12 7.07 19.31
C TYR A 282 -10.41 7.86 18.20
N TYR A 283 -10.62 7.38 16.96
CA TYR A 283 -10.25 8.07 15.73
C TYR A 283 -11.49 8.54 14.98
N GLU A 284 -11.37 9.63 14.23
CA GLU A 284 -12.34 10.01 13.20
C GLU A 284 -11.65 10.00 11.83
N LEU A 285 -12.03 9.03 11.01
CA LEU A 285 -11.62 8.92 9.61
C LEU A 285 -12.58 9.77 8.76
N TYR A 286 -12.03 10.71 8.01
CA TYR A 286 -12.75 11.55 7.06
C TYR A 286 -12.42 11.10 5.63
N TYR A 287 -13.40 11.15 4.74
CA TYR A 287 -13.22 10.80 3.32
C TYR A 287 -14.13 11.64 2.42
N ARG A 288 -13.70 11.83 1.17
CA ARG A 288 -14.50 12.43 0.09
C ARG A 288 -14.04 11.90 -1.27
N PRO A 289 -14.94 11.82 -2.28
CA PRO A 289 -14.54 11.49 -3.64
C PRO A 289 -13.68 12.62 -4.24
N VAL A 290 -12.72 12.24 -5.06
CA VAL A 290 -11.98 13.15 -5.95
C VAL A 290 -12.76 13.25 -7.26
N LEU A 291 -13.18 14.47 -7.60
CA LEU A 291 -13.84 14.79 -8.87
C LEU A 291 -12.86 15.60 -9.70
N GLU A 292 -12.58 15.19 -10.95
CA GLU A 292 -11.59 15.86 -11.79
C GLU A 292 -12.03 17.26 -12.26
N ASP A 293 -13.35 17.48 -12.43
CA ASP A 293 -13.92 18.75 -12.86
C ASP A 293 -14.89 19.33 -11.81
N THR A 294 -14.43 20.37 -11.09
CA THR A 294 -15.33 21.34 -10.44
C THR A 294 -14.86 22.77 -10.71
N PRO A 295 -15.66 23.63 -11.39
CA PRO A 295 -15.33 25.04 -11.51
C PRO A 295 -15.38 25.74 -10.14
N ALA A 296 -14.53 26.76 -9.98
CA ALA A 296 -14.09 27.31 -8.70
C ALA A 296 -15.15 28.00 -7.81
N ASP A 297 -16.42 28.03 -8.21
CA ASP A 297 -17.57 28.57 -7.43
C ASP A 297 -18.47 27.47 -6.84
N THR A 298 -18.11 26.19 -6.99
CA THR A 298 -18.91 25.07 -6.46
C THR A 298 -18.63 24.85 -4.98
N CYS A 299 -19.67 24.60 -4.17
CA CYS A 299 -19.53 24.34 -2.74
C CYS A 299 -18.60 23.13 -2.49
N ALA A 300 -17.76 23.20 -1.47
CA ALA A 300 -16.74 22.18 -1.20
C ALA A 300 -17.38 20.77 -1.09
N PRO A 301 -16.82 19.74 -1.74
CA PRO A 301 -17.41 18.41 -1.80
C PRO A 301 -17.63 17.83 -0.39
N HIS A 302 -18.79 17.21 -0.19
CA HIS A 302 -19.23 16.73 1.10
C HIS A 302 -18.22 15.75 1.71
N VAL A 303 -17.75 16.07 2.92
CA VAL A 303 -16.85 15.23 3.69
C VAL A 303 -17.70 14.33 4.57
N SER A 304 -17.63 13.02 4.32
CA SER A 304 -18.21 12.01 5.21
C SER A 304 -17.17 11.61 6.26
N ASN A 305 -17.63 11.19 7.45
CA ASN A 305 -16.74 10.75 8.52
C ASN A 305 -17.26 9.51 9.25
N ILE A 306 -16.34 8.67 9.72
CA ILE A 306 -16.61 7.45 10.50
C ILE A 306 -15.75 7.50 11.76
N LYS A 307 -16.37 7.17 12.90
CA LYS A 307 -15.72 7.15 14.21
C LYS A 307 -15.45 5.70 14.63
N VAL A 308 -14.18 5.37 14.86
CA VAL A 308 -13.71 4.01 15.25
C VAL A 308 -12.77 4.06 16.45
N LYS A 309 -12.42 2.92 17.03
CA LYS A 309 -11.40 2.82 18.10
C LYS A 309 -10.12 2.14 17.65
N GLU A 310 -10.27 1.32 16.63
CA GLU A 310 -9.25 0.53 15.98
C GLU A 310 -8.38 1.42 15.09
N THR A 311 -7.14 1.01 14.84
CA THR A 311 -6.20 1.65 13.88
C THR A 311 -6.54 1.35 12.41
N HIS A 312 -7.75 0.87 12.13
CA HIS A 312 -8.24 0.58 10.79
C HIS A 312 -9.77 0.71 10.71
N CYS A 313 -10.28 0.93 9.50
CA CYS A 313 -11.71 1.01 9.22
C CYS A 313 -11.98 0.50 7.79
N THR A 314 -13.14 -0.12 7.58
CA THR A 314 -13.67 -0.38 6.23
C THR A 314 -14.76 0.63 5.92
N VAL A 315 -14.51 1.51 4.96
CA VAL A 315 -15.50 2.46 4.43
C VAL A 315 -16.33 1.74 3.36
N THR A 316 -17.66 1.84 3.41
CA THR A 316 -18.59 1.20 2.46
C THR A 316 -19.37 2.22 1.63
N ASP A 317 -20.23 1.72 0.74
CA ASP A 317 -21.17 2.50 -0.07
C ASP A 317 -20.48 3.52 -1.00
N LEU A 318 -19.29 3.13 -1.48
CA LEU A 318 -18.46 3.88 -2.40
C LEU A 318 -18.76 3.53 -3.86
N LEU A 319 -18.34 4.41 -4.78
CA LEU A 319 -18.50 4.20 -6.23
C LEU A 319 -17.38 3.29 -6.78
N PRO A 320 -17.64 2.53 -7.87
CA PRO A 320 -16.62 1.72 -8.57
C PRO A 320 -15.55 2.55 -9.28
N ASN A 321 -14.33 2.00 -9.38
CA ASN A 321 -13.13 2.63 -9.96
C ASN A 321 -12.88 4.10 -9.54
N ALA A 322 -13.34 4.50 -8.36
CA ALA A 322 -13.37 5.89 -7.93
C ALA A 322 -12.24 6.20 -6.95
N GLN A 323 -11.59 7.34 -7.16
CA GLN A 323 -10.54 7.83 -6.28
C GLN A 323 -11.14 8.62 -5.11
N TYR A 324 -10.68 8.31 -3.90
CA TYR A 324 -11.07 8.96 -2.66
C TYR A 324 -9.86 9.61 -1.99
N GLU A 325 -10.06 10.79 -1.41
CA GLU A 325 -9.10 11.47 -0.55
C GLU A 325 -9.51 11.25 0.91
N LEU A 326 -8.59 10.73 1.74
CA LEU A 326 -8.85 10.34 3.12
C LEU A 326 -7.83 10.94 4.08
N TRP A 327 -8.27 11.29 5.29
CA TRP A 327 -7.42 11.73 6.40
C TRP A 327 -8.06 11.37 7.73
N VAL A 328 -7.26 11.24 8.79
CA VAL A 328 -7.73 10.80 10.11
C VAL A 328 -7.27 11.76 11.21
N THR A 329 -8.09 11.92 12.26
CA THR A 329 -7.69 12.54 13.53
C THR A 329 -7.80 11.52 14.66
N ALA A 330 -6.97 11.68 15.70
CA ALA A 330 -7.07 10.98 16.97
C ALA A 330 -7.61 11.93 18.05
N THR A 331 -8.40 11.42 19.00
CA THR A 331 -8.92 12.22 20.13
C THR A 331 -8.67 11.53 21.46
N ASN A 332 -8.35 12.31 22.48
CA ASN A 332 -8.26 11.85 23.87
C ASN A 332 -8.92 12.85 24.86
N THR A 333 -8.76 12.59 26.16
CA THR A 333 -9.27 13.42 27.26
C THR A 333 -8.81 14.87 27.23
N THR A 334 -7.68 15.17 26.59
CA THR A 334 -7.04 16.49 26.56
C THR A 334 -7.35 17.25 25.26
N GLY A 335 -7.53 16.56 24.13
CA GLY A 335 -7.92 17.19 22.88
C GLY A 335 -7.90 16.30 21.65
N ILE A 336 -8.05 16.94 20.49
CA ILE A 336 -7.99 16.32 19.16
C ILE A 336 -6.61 16.61 18.56
N SER A 337 -6.04 15.62 17.88
CA SER A 337 -4.78 15.75 17.13
C SER A 337 -4.91 16.74 15.95
N PRO A 338 -3.78 17.19 15.38
CA PRO A 338 -3.79 17.61 13.98
C PRO A 338 -4.25 16.45 13.08
N ALA A 339 -4.83 16.77 11.92
CA ALA A 339 -5.17 15.73 10.94
C ALA A 339 -3.90 15.10 10.34
N SER A 340 -4.02 13.83 9.94
CA SER A 340 -2.99 13.15 9.14
C SER A 340 -2.70 13.88 7.83
N GLU A 341 -1.58 13.55 7.19
CA GLU A 341 -1.46 13.78 5.75
C GLU A 341 -2.58 13.03 5.00
N LYS A 342 -2.93 13.54 3.81
CA LYS A 342 -4.04 13.05 3.02
C LYS A 342 -3.60 11.92 2.11
N ALA A 343 -4.15 10.73 2.32
CA ALA A 343 -3.95 9.59 1.46
C ALA A 343 -4.94 9.60 0.29
N LEU A 344 -4.51 9.06 -0.85
CA LEU A 344 -5.36 8.76 -2.00
C LEU A 344 -5.52 7.25 -2.10
N TYR A 345 -6.76 6.78 -2.12
CA TYR A 345 -7.13 5.37 -2.32
C TYR A 345 -8.07 5.26 -3.53
N MET A 346 -8.09 4.11 -4.19
CA MET A 346 -8.98 3.81 -5.31
C MET A 346 -9.79 2.54 -5.03
N THR A 347 -11.10 2.58 -5.26
CA THR A 347 -11.94 1.36 -5.24
C THR A 347 -11.63 0.48 -6.45
N VAL A 348 -11.90 -0.82 -6.35
CA VAL A 348 -11.68 -1.77 -7.45
C VAL A 348 -12.59 -1.41 -8.64
N PRO A 349 -12.20 -1.70 -9.90
CA PRO A 349 -13.05 -1.39 -11.04
C PRO A 349 -14.31 -2.26 -11.09
N SER A 350 -15.33 -1.79 -11.80
CA SER A 350 -16.43 -2.66 -12.24
C SER A 350 -15.90 -3.76 -13.17
N PRO A 351 -16.48 -4.97 -13.12
CA PRO A 351 -16.17 -6.03 -14.08
C PRO A 351 -16.41 -5.56 -15.53
N PRO A 352 -15.49 -5.89 -16.47
CA PRO A 352 -15.68 -5.56 -17.88
C PRO A 352 -16.78 -6.42 -18.50
N VAL A 353 -17.41 -5.92 -19.57
CA VAL A 353 -18.48 -6.63 -20.28
C VAL A 353 -17.94 -7.13 -21.61
N ILE A 354 -17.86 -8.46 -21.80
CA ILE A 354 -17.40 -9.06 -23.06
C ILE A 354 -18.46 -8.87 -24.14
N LYS A 355 -18.07 -8.26 -25.25
CA LYS A 355 -18.96 -7.97 -26.37
C LYS A 355 -18.98 -9.16 -27.33
N GLN A 356 -19.92 -10.08 -27.11
CA GLN A 356 -20.00 -11.34 -27.87
C GLN A 356 -20.07 -11.13 -29.39
N ARG A 357 -20.89 -10.18 -29.88
CA ARG A 357 -21.00 -9.81 -31.32
C ARG A 357 -19.78 -9.05 -31.88
N GLU A 358 -18.81 -8.68 -31.05
CA GLU A 358 -17.51 -8.11 -31.44
C GLU A 358 -16.35 -9.08 -31.14
N CYS A 359 -16.62 -10.38 -30.92
CA CYS A 359 -15.59 -11.41 -30.77
C CYS A 359 -15.49 -12.26 -32.05
N THR A 360 -14.28 -12.56 -32.50
CA THR A 360 -14.03 -13.46 -33.66
C THR A 360 -13.17 -14.65 -33.25
N SER A 361 -13.35 -15.80 -33.91
CA SER A 361 -12.49 -16.97 -33.70
C SER A 361 -12.14 -17.67 -35.00
N CYS A 362 -11.09 -18.48 -34.96
CA CYS A 362 -10.66 -19.36 -36.03
C CYS A 362 -10.07 -20.65 -35.44
N PRO A 363 -9.66 -21.63 -36.27
CA PRO A 363 -9.05 -22.88 -35.81
C PRO A 363 -7.79 -22.73 -34.94
N GLU A 364 -7.13 -21.57 -34.89
CA GLU A 364 -5.82 -21.37 -34.25
C GLU A 364 -5.80 -20.28 -33.16
N ALA A 365 -6.85 -19.45 -33.08
CA ALA A 365 -6.89 -18.28 -32.22
C ALA A 365 -8.30 -17.67 -32.10
N ALA A 366 -8.49 -16.79 -31.12
CA ALA A 366 -9.66 -15.92 -31.01
C ALA A 366 -9.30 -14.49 -30.60
N LEU A 367 -9.98 -13.51 -31.21
CA LEU A 367 -9.93 -12.11 -30.82
C LEU A 367 -11.13 -11.82 -29.91
N ILE A 368 -10.87 -11.61 -28.62
CA ILE A 368 -11.89 -11.27 -27.64
C ILE A 368 -11.89 -9.77 -27.45
N ARG A 369 -13.07 -9.13 -27.53
CA ARG A 369 -13.25 -7.68 -27.30
C ARG A 369 -14.26 -7.45 -26.18
N TRP A 370 -14.05 -6.39 -25.41
CA TRP A 370 -14.91 -6.01 -24.29
C TRP A 370 -15.02 -4.49 -24.15
N GLU A 371 -15.95 -4.04 -23.32
CA GLU A 371 -15.98 -2.67 -22.81
C GLU A 371 -15.59 -2.63 -21.34
N SER A 372 -15.01 -1.51 -20.91
CA SER A 372 -14.54 -1.37 -19.53
C SER A 372 -15.69 -1.18 -18.53
N GLY A 373 -16.76 -0.47 -18.92
CA GLY A 373 -17.82 -0.02 -18.02
C GLY A 373 -17.39 1.04 -16.98
N ASN A 374 -16.10 1.36 -16.88
CA ASN A 374 -15.52 2.28 -15.90
C ASN A 374 -15.34 3.68 -16.49
N THR A 375 -15.57 4.73 -15.68
CA THR A 375 -15.40 6.14 -16.09
C THR A 375 -13.95 6.61 -16.01
N ASN A 376 -13.25 6.20 -14.95
CA ASN A 376 -11.82 6.43 -14.77
C ASN A 376 -11.04 5.36 -15.54
N PRO A 377 -9.77 5.62 -15.94
CA PRO A 377 -8.93 4.62 -16.56
C PRO A 377 -8.72 3.39 -15.65
N VAL A 378 -8.42 2.26 -16.28
CA VAL A 378 -8.07 0.99 -15.63
C VAL A 378 -6.63 0.69 -16.01
N ASP A 379 -5.80 0.26 -15.05
CA ASP A 379 -4.36 0.08 -15.26
C ASP A 379 -4.06 -1.06 -16.25
N SER A 380 -4.80 -2.17 -16.16
CA SER A 380 -4.76 -3.26 -17.15
C SER A 380 -5.95 -4.23 -17.00
N TYR A 381 -6.05 -5.20 -17.91
CA TYR A 381 -6.97 -6.33 -17.80
C TYR A 381 -6.21 -7.66 -17.65
N THR A 382 -6.86 -8.63 -17.01
CA THR A 382 -6.46 -10.03 -17.00
C THR A 382 -7.53 -10.85 -17.70
N VAL A 383 -7.14 -11.63 -18.71
CA VAL A 383 -8.03 -12.58 -19.40
C VAL A 383 -7.79 -13.97 -18.82
N GLU A 384 -8.82 -14.61 -18.30
CA GLU A 384 -8.78 -15.97 -17.76
C GLU A 384 -9.45 -16.91 -18.77
N LEU A 385 -8.79 -18.03 -19.10
CA LEU A 385 -9.32 -19.03 -20.03
C LEU A 385 -9.16 -20.45 -19.47
N SER A 386 -10.11 -21.31 -19.76
CA SER A 386 -10.08 -22.73 -19.37
C SER A 386 -10.66 -23.60 -20.48
N GLU A 387 -10.04 -24.75 -20.75
CA GLU A 387 -10.52 -25.68 -21.77
C GLU A 387 -11.70 -26.51 -21.25
N MET A 388 -12.71 -26.73 -22.10
CA MET A 388 -13.79 -27.68 -21.85
C MET A 388 -13.40 -29.06 -22.39
N GLY A 389 -13.39 -30.06 -21.51
CA GLY A 389 -13.19 -31.45 -21.88
C GLY A 389 -14.26 -31.97 -22.84
N THR A 390 -13.97 -33.10 -23.49
CA THR A 390 -14.88 -33.80 -24.41
C THR A 390 -16.25 -34.05 -23.80
N ASP A 391 -16.26 -34.33 -22.50
CA ASP A 391 -17.41 -34.84 -21.75
C ASP A 391 -18.27 -33.70 -21.16
N GLY A 392 -17.91 -32.43 -21.45
CA GLY A 392 -18.57 -31.23 -20.93
C GLY A 392 -18.09 -30.79 -19.54
N THR A 393 -17.14 -31.51 -18.95
CA THR A 393 -16.43 -31.09 -17.73
C THR A 393 -15.43 -29.98 -18.04
N GLN A 394 -15.37 -28.96 -17.17
CA GLN A 394 -14.35 -27.91 -17.26
C GLN A 394 -13.00 -28.46 -16.81
N SER A 395 -11.92 -28.15 -17.52
CA SER A 395 -10.56 -28.46 -17.08
C SER A 395 -10.24 -27.73 -15.77
N GLY A 396 -9.64 -28.44 -14.82
CA GLY A 396 -9.13 -27.85 -13.57
C GLY A 396 -7.92 -26.92 -13.75
N VAL A 397 -7.43 -26.75 -14.99
CA VAL A 397 -6.35 -25.82 -15.35
C VAL A 397 -6.95 -24.59 -16.02
N THR A 398 -6.85 -23.45 -15.33
CA THR A 398 -7.12 -22.12 -15.87
C THR A 398 -5.80 -21.46 -16.25
N GLU A 399 -5.68 -20.99 -17.49
CA GLU A 399 -4.58 -20.13 -17.93
C GLU A 399 -4.97 -18.65 -17.80
N SER A 400 -3.99 -17.75 -17.68
CA SER A 400 -4.25 -16.32 -17.47
C SER A 400 -3.28 -15.43 -18.23
N ILE A 401 -3.82 -14.54 -19.07
CA ILE A 401 -3.07 -13.50 -19.79
C ILE A 401 -3.24 -12.20 -19.00
N VAL A 402 -2.21 -11.86 -18.22
CA VAL A 402 -2.18 -10.66 -17.36
C VAL A 402 -1.66 -9.43 -18.10
N ALA A 403 -1.93 -8.25 -17.52
CA ALA A 403 -1.38 -6.96 -17.96
C ALA A 403 -1.75 -6.55 -19.41
N VAL A 404 -2.93 -6.93 -19.89
CA VAL A 404 -3.43 -6.51 -21.21
C VAL A 404 -3.84 -5.01 -21.13
N PRO A 405 -3.24 -4.11 -21.93
CA PRO A 405 -3.44 -2.66 -21.79
C PRO A 405 -4.64 -2.10 -22.57
N THR A 406 -5.35 -2.95 -23.32
CA THR A 406 -6.43 -2.59 -24.25
C THR A 406 -7.66 -3.44 -24.00
N CYS A 407 -8.85 -2.94 -24.35
CA CYS A 407 -10.12 -3.68 -24.23
C CYS A 407 -10.32 -4.77 -25.31
N GLN A 408 -9.22 -5.36 -25.78
CA GLN A 408 -9.18 -6.48 -26.71
C GLN A 408 -7.93 -7.32 -26.49
N CYS A 409 -8.02 -8.63 -26.73
CA CYS A 409 -6.89 -9.57 -26.68
C CYS A 409 -7.01 -10.61 -27.81
N LEU A 410 -5.91 -10.83 -28.53
CA LEU A 410 -5.77 -11.95 -29.48
C LEU A 410 -5.10 -13.12 -28.76
N ILE A 411 -5.85 -14.21 -28.60
CA ILE A 411 -5.48 -15.39 -27.84
C ILE A 411 -5.16 -16.51 -28.82
N GLN A 412 -4.00 -17.16 -28.71
CA GLN A 412 -3.68 -18.38 -29.47
C GLN A 412 -4.31 -19.60 -28.77
N LEU A 413 -4.94 -20.49 -29.53
CA LEU A 413 -5.77 -21.58 -29.02
C LEU A 413 -5.52 -22.88 -29.82
N GLN A 414 -5.77 -24.04 -29.22
CA GLN A 414 -5.66 -25.32 -29.95
C GLN A 414 -6.91 -25.54 -30.82
N THR A 415 -6.72 -26.15 -32.00
CA THR A 415 -7.79 -26.48 -32.95
C THR A 415 -8.74 -27.55 -32.44
N GLY A 416 -10.03 -27.44 -32.79
CA GLY A 416 -11.07 -28.42 -32.45
C GLY A 416 -11.44 -28.47 -30.97
N ARG A 417 -11.12 -27.43 -30.20
CA ARG A 417 -11.40 -27.30 -28.77
C ARG A 417 -12.52 -26.30 -28.50
N ARG A 418 -12.99 -26.29 -27.26
CA ARG A 418 -13.91 -25.27 -26.73
C ARG A 418 -13.31 -24.67 -25.46
N TYR A 419 -13.37 -23.36 -25.34
CA TYR A 419 -12.80 -22.60 -24.23
C TYR A 419 -13.87 -21.75 -23.55
N LEU A 420 -13.85 -21.73 -22.22
CA LEU A 420 -14.56 -20.76 -21.40
C LEU A 420 -13.61 -19.60 -21.10
N ILE A 421 -14.02 -18.38 -21.40
CA ILE A 421 -13.19 -17.17 -21.27
C ILE A 421 -13.94 -16.10 -20.46
N SER A 422 -13.26 -15.50 -19.48
CA SER A 422 -13.69 -14.29 -18.77
C SER A 422 -12.58 -13.25 -18.73
N VAL A 423 -12.93 -12.00 -18.41
CA VAL A 423 -11.99 -10.90 -18.25
C VAL A 423 -12.21 -10.19 -16.91
N ARG A 424 -11.13 -9.78 -16.25
CA ARG A 424 -11.13 -8.90 -15.07
C ARG A 424 -10.44 -7.58 -15.41
N ALA A 425 -10.96 -6.48 -14.89
CA ALA A 425 -10.28 -5.19 -14.86
C ALA A 425 -9.36 -5.13 -13.62
N VAL A 426 -8.21 -4.46 -13.71
CA VAL A 426 -7.23 -4.38 -12.62
C VAL A 426 -6.78 -2.94 -12.43
N ASN A 427 -6.80 -2.46 -11.18
CA ASN A 427 -6.16 -1.21 -10.79
C ASN A 427 -5.31 -1.39 -9.51
N ILE A 428 -4.67 -0.31 -9.05
CA ILE A 428 -4.01 -0.17 -7.73
C ILE A 428 -4.76 -0.84 -6.55
N GLY A 429 -6.09 -0.78 -6.51
CA GLY A 429 -6.90 -1.36 -5.43
C GLY A 429 -7.05 -2.88 -5.51
N GLY A 430 -6.96 -3.47 -6.70
CA GLY A 430 -7.05 -4.91 -6.94
C GLY A 430 -7.71 -5.26 -8.29
N PRO A 431 -7.90 -6.57 -8.56
CA PRO A 431 -8.69 -7.06 -9.68
C PRO A 431 -10.19 -7.00 -9.36
N SER A 432 -11.02 -6.72 -10.36
CA SER A 432 -12.47 -6.86 -10.31
C SER A 432 -12.89 -8.32 -10.18
N ASP A 433 -14.18 -8.55 -9.90
CA ASP A 433 -14.81 -9.81 -10.24
C ASP A 433 -14.70 -10.08 -11.76
N SER A 434 -14.85 -11.34 -12.16
CA SER A 434 -14.88 -11.71 -13.58
C SER A 434 -16.11 -11.16 -14.30
N SER A 435 -15.94 -10.85 -15.58
CA SER A 435 -17.04 -10.71 -16.54
C SER A 435 -17.94 -11.94 -16.56
N GLU A 436 -19.10 -11.82 -17.22
CA GLU A 436 -19.79 -13.00 -17.72
C GLU A 436 -18.85 -13.84 -18.61
N VAL A 437 -18.99 -15.17 -18.51
CA VAL A 437 -18.13 -16.13 -19.20
C VAL A 437 -18.69 -16.38 -20.60
N ILE A 438 -17.85 -16.25 -21.63
CA ILE A 438 -18.21 -16.61 -23.01
C ILE A 438 -17.63 -17.97 -23.39
N THR A 439 -18.31 -18.70 -24.28
CA THR A 439 -17.80 -19.95 -24.87
C THR A 439 -17.27 -19.68 -26.26
N VAL A 440 -16.02 -20.05 -26.53
CA VAL A 440 -15.37 -19.95 -27.85
C VAL A 440 -15.08 -21.35 -28.39
N SER A 441 -15.41 -21.59 -29.66
CA SER A 441 -15.06 -22.82 -30.38
C SER A 441 -13.98 -22.55 -31.41
N THR A 442 -12.99 -23.44 -31.51
CA THR A 442 -11.92 -23.44 -32.53
C THR A 442 -12.14 -24.54 -33.57
N THR A 443 -13.40 -24.90 -33.80
CA THR A 443 -13.84 -25.82 -34.88
C THR A 443 -13.81 -25.16 -36.26
N GLY A 444 -14.00 -23.84 -36.33
CA GLY A 444 -14.20 -23.11 -37.58
C GLY A 444 -13.86 -21.64 -37.45
N THR A 445 -14.12 -20.85 -38.50
CA THR A 445 -13.96 -19.39 -38.45
C THR A 445 -15.29 -18.71 -38.12
N LEU A 446 -15.37 -18.05 -36.97
CA LEU A 446 -16.54 -17.29 -36.51
C LEU A 446 -16.26 -15.79 -36.65
N PHE A 447 -17.16 -15.07 -37.30
CA PHE A 447 -17.15 -13.60 -37.40
C PHE A 447 -18.59 -13.08 -37.49
N TYR A 448 -18.82 -11.86 -37.05
CA TYR A 448 -20.10 -11.17 -37.20
C TYR A 448 -20.06 -10.19 -38.38
N LEU A 449 -21.22 -9.78 -38.87
CA LEU A 449 -21.34 -8.73 -39.88
C LEU A 449 -21.21 -7.35 -39.20
N LEU A 450 -20.39 -6.47 -39.78
CA LEU A 450 -20.16 -5.12 -39.27
C LEU A 450 -21.29 -4.20 -39.69
N GLU A 451 -22.27 -4.00 -38.81
CA GLU A 451 -23.44 -3.11 -39.02
C GLU A 451 -23.02 -1.70 -39.45
N ASP A 452 -21.97 -1.12 -38.85
CA ASP A 452 -21.42 0.20 -39.22
C ASP A 452 -20.89 0.30 -40.67
N SER A 453 -20.54 -0.84 -41.29
CA SER A 453 -20.05 -0.90 -42.67
C SER A 453 -21.16 -1.05 -43.72
N ALA A 454 -22.39 -1.35 -43.29
CA ALA A 454 -23.48 -1.72 -44.16
C ALA A 454 -23.99 -0.52 -44.98
N HIS A 455 -24.24 -0.75 -46.27
CA HIS A 455 -25.01 0.18 -47.09
C HIS A 455 -26.42 0.35 -46.49
N PRO A 456 -26.97 1.57 -46.30
CA PRO A 456 -28.21 1.81 -45.56
C PRO A 456 -29.44 0.97 -45.96
N CYS A 457 -29.57 0.58 -47.22
CA CYS A 457 -30.63 -0.31 -47.73
C CYS A 457 -30.55 -1.78 -47.26
N LEU A 458 -29.49 -2.16 -46.54
CA LEU A 458 -29.36 -3.47 -45.91
C LEU A 458 -29.84 -3.42 -44.46
N SER A 459 -30.57 -4.45 -44.04
CA SER A 459 -30.76 -4.77 -42.63
C SER A 459 -30.13 -6.13 -42.31
N ILE A 460 -29.68 -6.30 -41.07
CA ILE A 460 -29.04 -7.51 -40.58
C ILE A 460 -29.96 -8.16 -39.54
N SER A 461 -30.01 -9.49 -39.50
CA SER A 461 -30.73 -10.25 -38.48
C SER A 461 -30.17 -10.03 -37.08
N GLU A 462 -31.00 -10.29 -36.07
CA GLU A 462 -30.64 -10.21 -34.64
C GLU A 462 -29.41 -11.08 -34.30
N ASP A 463 -29.30 -12.27 -34.91
CA ASP A 463 -28.14 -13.15 -34.77
C ASP A 463 -26.84 -12.60 -35.39
N GLY A 464 -26.91 -11.64 -36.31
CA GLY A 464 -25.76 -11.02 -36.97
C GLY A 464 -25.22 -11.76 -38.20
N PHE A 465 -25.95 -12.73 -38.75
CA PHE A 465 -25.49 -13.62 -39.85
C PHE A 465 -26.30 -13.55 -41.15
N THR A 466 -27.53 -13.04 -41.13
CA THR A 466 -28.40 -12.91 -42.32
C THR A 466 -28.48 -11.45 -42.76
N ILE A 467 -28.31 -11.22 -44.06
CA ILE A 467 -28.42 -9.92 -44.73
C ILE A 467 -29.73 -9.89 -45.50
N PHE A 468 -30.51 -8.83 -45.34
CA PHE A 468 -31.71 -8.56 -46.13
C PHE A 468 -31.57 -7.26 -46.90
N TYR A 469 -31.98 -7.24 -48.17
CA TYR A 469 -32.14 -6.01 -48.95
C TYR A 469 -33.63 -5.80 -49.26
N GLY A 470 -34.23 -4.78 -48.65
CA GLY A 470 -35.63 -4.40 -48.84
C GLY A 470 -35.87 -3.44 -50.03
N ASP A 471 -37.09 -3.45 -50.56
CA ASP A 471 -37.54 -2.65 -51.72
C ASP A 471 -38.05 -1.23 -51.32
N GLU A 472 -37.62 -0.70 -50.16
CA GLU A 472 -38.09 0.61 -49.65
C GLU A 472 -37.11 1.76 -50.02
N GLU A 473 -37.64 2.84 -50.59
CA GLU A 473 -36.87 4.06 -50.87
C GLU A 473 -36.49 4.80 -49.58
N LEU A 474 -35.25 4.60 -49.12
CA LEU A 474 -34.72 5.29 -47.94
C LEU A 474 -34.52 6.80 -48.19
N PRO A 475 -34.73 7.65 -47.16
CA PRO A 475 -34.52 9.08 -47.28
C PRO A 475 -33.04 9.42 -47.50
N ILE A 476 -32.78 10.41 -48.35
CA ILE A 476 -31.43 10.85 -48.79
C ILE A 476 -30.47 11.11 -47.61
N SER A 477 -30.97 11.52 -46.45
CA SER A 477 -30.19 11.73 -45.22
C SER A 477 -29.51 10.48 -44.66
N ALA A 478 -29.96 9.27 -45.03
CA ALA A 478 -29.32 8.02 -44.64
C ALA A 478 -28.05 7.71 -45.46
N MET A 479 -27.93 8.26 -46.67
CA MET A 479 -26.85 7.93 -47.62
C MET A 479 -25.57 8.77 -47.43
N ALA A 480 -25.29 9.20 -46.20
CA ALA A 480 -24.28 10.22 -45.88
C ALA A 480 -23.47 9.89 -44.61
N LEU A 481 -23.04 8.62 -44.49
CA LEU A 481 -22.08 8.15 -43.50
C LEU A 481 -20.75 7.83 -44.22
N ASP A 482 -19.65 8.48 -43.82
CA ASP A 482 -18.40 8.51 -44.60
C ASP A 482 -17.74 7.12 -44.83
N ASP A 483 -17.96 6.14 -43.94
CA ASP A 483 -17.37 4.79 -44.03
C ASP A 483 -18.29 3.73 -44.69
N THR A 484 -19.56 4.06 -44.96
CA THR A 484 -20.52 3.12 -45.58
C THR A 484 -20.33 3.00 -47.09
N PHE A 485 -20.67 1.85 -47.68
CA PHE A 485 -20.72 1.76 -49.14
C PHE A 485 -21.81 2.69 -49.70
N THR A 486 -21.48 3.39 -50.79
CA THR A 486 -22.36 4.40 -51.44
C THR A 486 -22.74 4.04 -52.88
N ARG A 487 -22.18 2.94 -53.41
CA ARG A 487 -22.40 2.51 -54.81
C ARG A 487 -22.65 1.00 -54.96
N CYS A 488 -22.06 0.19 -54.10
CA CYS A 488 -22.41 -1.21 -53.92
C CYS A 488 -23.37 -1.29 -52.73
N VAL A 489 -24.50 -1.99 -52.85
CA VAL A 489 -25.31 -2.32 -51.67
C VAL A 489 -24.62 -3.50 -50.98
N ALA A 490 -23.77 -3.20 -49.99
CA ALA A 490 -22.79 -4.15 -49.44
C ALA A 490 -22.48 -3.93 -47.96
N VAL A 491 -21.86 -4.95 -47.34
CA VAL A 491 -21.45 -5.00 -45.93
C VAL A 491 -20.18 -5.86 -45.79
N LEU A 492 -19.36 -5.60 -44.77
CA LEU A 492 -18.17 -6.39 -44.43
C LEU A 492 -18.42 -7.27 -43.21
N GLY A 493 -17.71 -8.40 -43.14
CA GLY A 493 -17.53 -9.17 -41.91
C GLY A 493 -16.42 -8.58 -41.02
N ASP A 494 -16.46 -8.87 -39.73
CA ASP A 494 -15.40 -8.50 -38.79
C ASP A 494 -14.06 -9.17 -39.17
N LEU A 495 -12.96 -8.54 -38.77
CA LEU A 495 -11.61 -8.97 -39.09
C LEU A 495 -11.23 -10.20 -38.24
N ILE A 496 -10.70 -11.23 -38.89
CA ILE A 496 -9.95 -12.29 -38.24
C ILE A 496 -8.45 -11.96 -38.39
N PRO A 497 -7.76 -11.48 -37.35
CA PRO A 497 -6.38 -10.95 -37.46
C PRO A 497 -5.32 -12.06 -37.44
N VAL A 498 -5.56 -13.14 -38.17
CA VAL A 498 -4.77 -14.38 -38.17
C VAL A 498 -4.45 -14.75 -39.63
N ARG A 499 -3.21 -15.15 -39.90
CA ARG A 499 -2.80 -15.62 -41.24
C ARG A 499 -2.88 -17.14 -41.33
N GLY A 500 -4.08 -17.69 -41.12
CA GLY A 500 -4.31 -19.13 -41.13
C GLY A 500 -5.17 -19.59 -42.30
N ARG A 501 -5.98 -20.60 -42.04
CA ARG A 501 -7.05 -21.08 -42.92
C ARG A 501 -8.41 -20.69 -42.40
N HIS A 502 -9.24 -20.16 -43.29
CA HIS A 502 -10.59 -19.69 -42.97
C HIS A 502 -11.60 -20.23 -43.95
N TYR A 503 -12.74 -20.69 -43.44
CA TYR A 503 -13.85 -21.21 -44.23
C TYR A 503 -15.17 -20.71 -43.68
N TRP A 504 -16.08 -20.38 -44.58
CA TRP A 504 -17.49 -20.11 -44.31
C TRP A 504 -18.33 -20.46 -45.54
N GLU A 505 -19.61 -20.71 -45.34
CA GLU A 505 -20.57 -20.91 -46.41
C GLU A 505 -21.55 -19.73 -46.48
N VAL A 506 -22.12 -19.49 -47.67
CA VAL A 506 -23.19 -18.51 -47.88
C VAL A 506 -24.33 -19.18 -48.63
N GLU A 507 -25.51 -19.16 -48.04
CA GLU A 507 -26.76 -19.63 -48.63
C GLU A 507 -27.50 -18.46 -49.30
N VAL A 508 -28.04 -18.69 -50.50
CA VAL A 508 -28.52 -17.61 -51.38
C VAL A 508 -29.89 -17.95 -51.97
N ASP A 509 -30.80 -16.97 -52.00
CA ASP A 509 -32.08 -17.15 -52.70
C ASP A 509 -31.87 -17.24 -54.23
N ASP A 510 -32.65 -18.09 -54.90
CA ASP A 510 -32.58 -18.32 -56.36
C ASP A 510 -32.82 -17.04 -57.21
N GLY A 511 -33.50 -16.04 -56.63
CA GLY A 511 -33.76 -14.74 -57.25
C GLY A 511 -32.72 -13.65 -56.98
N THR A 512 -31.78 -13.85 -56.06
CA THR A 512 -30.84 -12.80 -55.62
C THR A 512 -29.62 -12.70 -56.53
N GLU A 513 -29.35 -11.51 -57.04
CA GLU A 513 -28.07 -11.10 -57.64
C GLU A 513 -27.13 -10.64 -56.53
N TYR A 514 -26.00 -11.32 -56.35
CA TYR A 514 -25.12 -11.12 -55.18
C TYR A 514 -23.64 -11.03 -55.55
N ARG A 515 -22.84 -10.61 -54.57
CA ARG A 515 -21.38 -10.55 -54.56
C ARG A 515 -20.90 -11.16 -53.25
N ILE A 516 -20.04 -12.17 -53.32
CA ILE A 516 -19.50 -12.88 -52.15
C ILE A 516 -17.99 -12.99 -52.32
N GLY A 517 -17.22 -12.66 -51.29
CA GLY A 517 -15.77 -12.84 -51.32
C GLY A 517 -15.06 -12.18 -50.14
N VAL A 518 -13.95 -11.52 -50.42
CA VAL A 518 -13.16 -10.79 -49.42
C VAL A 518 -12.68 -9.43 -49.93
N ALA A 519 -12.39 -8.51 -49.02
CA ALA A 519 -11.78 -7.23 -49.31
C ALA A 519 -10.79 -6.82 -48.21
N TYR A 520 -9.86 -5.92 -48.52
CA TYR A 520 -9.15 -5.19 -47.47
C TYR A 520 -10.08 -4.15 -46.83
N GLU A 521 -9.82 -3.84 -45.56
CA GLU A 521 -10.52 -2.80 -44.77
C GLU A 521 -10.59 -1.44 -45.48
N ASP A 522 -9.53 -1.09 -46.23
CA ASP A 522 -9.39 0.15 -47.01
C ASP A 522 -10.04 0.11 -48.41
N THR A 523 -10.91 -0.87 -48.70
CA THR A 523 -11.57 -0.97 -50.01
C THR A 523 -12.49 0.22 -50.34
N GLU A 524 -12.44 0.66 -51.61
CA GLU A 524 -13.16 1.85 -52.10
C GLU A 524 -14.69 1.73 -51.92
N ARG A 525 -15.24 2.40 -50.90
CA ARG A 525 -16.68 2.40 -50.57
C ARG A 525 -17.60 2.98 -51.66
N ASN A 526 -17.05 3.81 -52.54
CA ASN A 526 -17.73 4.43 -53.69
C ASN A 526 -17.62 3.62 -55.00
N SER A 527 -17.07 2.40 -54.92
CA SER A 527 -16.86 1.48 -56.04
C SER A 527 -17.75 0.23 -55.89
N TYR A 528 -17.68 -0.69 -56.85
CA TYR A 528 -18.32 -2.01 -56.73
C TYR A 528 -17.29 -3.04 -56.25
N LEU A 529 -17.71 -3.98 -55.39
CA LEU A 529 -16.85 -5.12 -55.02
C LEU A 529 -16.39 -5.88 -56.28
N GLY A 530 -15.09 -6.17 -56.33
CA GLY A 530 -14.38 -6.79 -57.45
C GLY A 530 -13.95 -5.83 -58.58
N ALA A 531 -14.41 -4.57 -58.57
CA ALA A 531 -14.02 -3.59 -59.59
C ALA A 531 -12.62 -2.97 -59.34
N ASN A 532 -12.21 -2.88 -58.08
CA ASN A 532 -10.93 -2.33 -57.64
C ASN A 532 -9.87 -3.44 -57.38
N ASN A 533 -8.65 -3.04 -57.02
CA ASN A 533 -7.54 -3.95 -56.71
C ASN A 533 -7.42 -4.32 -55.22
N THR A 534 -8.42 -3.96 -54.39
CA THR A 534 -8.48 -4.21 -52.95
C THR A 534 -9.62 -5.15 -52.55
N SER A 535 -10.35 -5.72 -53.52
CA SER A 535 -11.39 -6.73 -53.30
C SER A 535 -11.36 -7.86 -54.35
N TRP A 536 -11.85 -9.03 -53.95
CA TRP A 536 -11.94 -10.26 -54.75
C TRP A 536 -13.30 -10.90 -54.47
N CYS A 537 -14.18 -11.02 -55.47
CA CYS A 537 -15.50 -11.62 -55.26
C CYS A 537 -16.02 -12.45 -56.44
N MET A 538 -16.79 -13.49 -56.10
CA MET A 538 -17.74 -14.12 -57.00
C MET A 538 -19.00 -13.24 -57.08
N ARG A 539 -19.46 -12.93 -58.29
CA ARG A 539 -20.72 -12.22 -58.55
C ARG A 539 -21.70 -13.11 -59.29
N HIS A 540 -22.97 -13.09 -58.91
CA HIS A 540 -24.11 -13.70 -59.61
C HIS A 540 -25.01 -12.64 -60.24
N ILE A 541 -25.51 -12.91 -61.45
CA ILE A 541 -26.44 -12.06 -62.21
C ILE A 541 -27.48 -12.96 -62.89
N LEU A 542 -28.77 -12.64 -62.74
CA LEU A 542 -29.87 -13.41 -63.28
C LEU A 542 -30.30 -12.85 -64.65
N THR A 543 -29.80 -13.43 -65.73
CA THR A 543 -30.23 -13.04 -67.09
C THR A 543 -31.55 -13.75 -67.47
N PRO A 544 -32.38 -13.20 -68.36
CA PRO A 544 -33.62 -13.84 -68.87
C PRO A 544 -33.45 -15.18 -69.62
N SER A 545 -32.25 -15.77 -69.60
CA SER A 545 -31.91 -17.02 -70.27
C SER A 545 -31.05 -17.99 -69.43
N ARG A 546 -30.45 -17.51 -68.32
CA ARG A 546 -29.57 -18.26 -67.41
C ARG A 546 -29.08 -17.38 -66.25
N HIS A 547 -28.71 -18.03 -65.15
CA HIS A 547 -27.71 -17.50 -64.22
C HIS A 547 -26.38 -17.23 -64.93
N LYS A 548 -25.70 -16.14 -64.58
CA LYS A 548 -24.36 -15.79 -65.02
C LYS A 548 -23.51 -15.52 -63.78
N TYR A 549 -22.26 -15.97 -63.82
CA TYR A 549 -21.29 -15.73 -62.75
C TYR A 549 -20.04 -15.05 -63.31
N GLU A 550 -19.42 -14.21 -62.50
CA GLU A 550 -18.16 -13.51 -62.79
C GLU A 550 -17.26 -13.63 -61.55
N PHE A 551 -15.96 -13.82 -61.72
CA PHE A 551 -14.99 -13.86 -60.61
C PHE A 551 -14.12 -12.62 -60.71
N LEU A 552 -14.57 -11.56 -60.04
CA LEU A 552 -14.12 -10.19 -60.22
C LEU A 552 -12.96 -9.83 -59.27
N HIS A 553 -11.86 -9.37 -59.87
CA HIS A 553 -10.80 -8.62 -59.20
C HIS A 553 -10.21 -7.61 -60.18
N ASN A 554 -10.00 -6.36 -59.76
CA ASN A 554 -9.47 -5.27 -60.60
C ASN A 554 -10.25 -5.12 -61.93
N SER A 555 -11.58 -5.27 -61.87
CA SER A 555 -12.49 -5.27 -63.03
C SER A 555 -12.23 -6.36 -64.09
N TRP A 556 -11.44 -7.38 -63.75
CA TRP A 556 -11.18 -8.55 -64.60
C TRP A 556 -11.90 -9.79 -64.07
N SER A 557 -12.35 -10.67 -64.97
CA SER A 557 -12.89 -12.00 -64.67
C SER A 557 -12.39 -13.01 -65.72
N PRO A 558 -12.15 -14.28 -65.35
CA PRO A 558 -12.04 -15.36 -66.32
C PRO A 558 -13.36 -15.56 -67.08
N ASP A 559 -13.29 -16.13 -68.28
CA ASP A 559 -14.45 -16.65 -69.00
C ASP A 559 -14.77 -18.06 -68.49
N LEU A 560 -15.63 -18.13 -67.47
CA LEU A 560 -16.10 -19.38 -66.85
C LEU A 560 -17.61 -19.52 -67.00
N ARG A 561 -18.08 -20.76 -67.17
CA ARG A 561 -19.50 -21.08 -67.16
C ARG A 561 -19.82 -22.18 -66.16
N ILE A 562 -20.40 -21.78 -65.03
CA ILE A 562 -21.10 -22.70 -64.11
C ILE A 562 -22.40 -23.15 -64.80
N THR A 563 -22.76 -24.43 -64.65
CA THR A 563 -23.92 -25.06 -65.33
C THR A 563 -25.07 -25.45 -64.41
N VAL A 564 -24.86 -25.45 -63.09
CA VAL A 564 -25.86 -25.70 -62.04
C VAL A 564 -25.78 -24.56 -61.04
N ASN A 565 -26.91 -23.94 -60.68
CA ASN A 565 -26.91 -22.87 -59.68
C ASN A 565 -26.50 -23.44 -58.31
N PRO A 566 -25.44 -22.93 -57.64
CA PRO A 566 -25.21 -23.26 -56.23
C PRO A 566 -26.28 -22.60 -55.38
N VAL A 567 -26.98 -23.38 -54.54
CA VAL A 567 -27.86 -22.82 -53.49
C VAL A 567 -26.99 -22.40 -52.30
N ARG A 568 -25.88 -23.11 -52.08
CA ARG A 568 -24.87 -22.72 -51.10
C ARG A 568 -23.46 -22.66 -51.69
N ILE A 569 -22.75 -21.56 -51.39
CA ILE A 569 -21.38 -21.28 -51.84
C ILE A 569 -20.42 -21.36 -50.66
N GLY A 570 -19.46 -22.27 -50.74
CA GLY A 570 -18.34 -22.35 -49.79
C GLY A 570 -17.22 -21.41 -50.22
N VAL A 571 -16.66 -20.65 -49.27
CA VAL A 571 -15.55 -19.72 -49.47
C VAL A 571 -14.39 -20.15 -48.59
N ALA A 572 -13.25 -20.48 -49.21
CA ALA A 572 -12.04 -20.90 -48.51
C ALA A 572 -10.89 -19.91 -48.76
N LEU A 573 -10.36 -19.34 -47.68
CA LEU A 573 -9.20 -18.43 -47.68
C LEU A 573 -8.01 -19.13 -47.01
N ASP A 574 -6.92 -19.29 -47.75
CA ASP A 574 -5.65 -19.85 -47.26
C ASP A 574 -4.56 -18.79 -47.46
N TYR A 575 -4.08 -18.20 -46.35
CA TYR A 575 -3.06 -17.15 -46.38
C TYR A 575 -1.66 -17.68 -46.73
N ASP A 576 -1.33 -18.93 -46.36
CA ASP A 576 -0.03 -19.55 -46.62
C ASP A 576 0.20 -19.80 -48.11
N ARG A 577 -0.84 -20.29 -48.80
CA ARG A 577 -0.84 -20.52 -50.25
C ARG A 577 -1.14 -19.25 -51.04
N GLY A 578 -1.74 -18.23 -50.40
CA GLY A 578 -2.19 -17.01 -51.06
C GLY A 578 -3.34 -17.28 -52.03
N THR A 579 -4.35 -18.03 -51.58
CA THR A 579 -5.47 -18.47 -52.40
C THR A 579 -6.81 -18.17 -51.76
N LEU A 580 -7.75 -17.66 -52.57
CA LEU A 580 -9.18 -17.55 -52.24
C LEU A 580 -9.97 -18.40 -53.23
N SER A 581 -10.59 -19.46 -52.73
CA SER A 581 -11.30 -20.49 -53.50
C SER A 581 -12.79 -20.46 -53.23
N PHE A 582 -13.59 -20.72 -54.27
CA PHE A 582 -15.05 -20.78 -54.23
C PHE A 582 -15.54 -22.16 -54.65
N PHE A 583 -16.56 -22.66 -53.95
CA PHE A 583 -17.12 -24.00 -54.14
C PHE A 583 -18.66 -23.96 -54.20
N ASN A 584 -19.26 -24.82 -55.00
CA ASN A 584 -20.67 -25.21 -54.85
C ASN A 584 -20.72 -26.35 -53.82
N VAL A 585 -21.30 -26.08 -52.65
CA VAL A 585 -21.34 -27.03 -51.51
C VAL A 585 -22.19 -28.26 -51.86
N ASP A 586 -23.34 -28.03 -52.50
CA ASP A 586 -24.33 -29.06 -52.88
C ASP A 586 -23.76 -30.13 -53.84
N LEU A 587 -22.66 -29.82 -54.53
CA LEU A 587 -21.97 -30.68 -55.50
C LEU A 587 -20.51 -31.00 -55.12
N GLU A 588 -20.03 -30.55 -53.96
CA GLU A 588 -18.61 -30.59 -53.55
C GLU A 588 -17.66 -30.02 -54.64
N GLN A 589 -18.16 -29.10 -55.47
CA GLN A 589 -17.55 -28.72 -56.73
C GLN A 589 -16.76 -27.41 -56.62
N HIS A 590 -15.46 -27.47 -56.86
CA HIS A 590 -14.62 -26.28 -57.09
C HIS A 590 -15.12 -25.45 -58.28
N LEU A 591 -15.24 -24.14 -58.07
CA LEU A 591 -15.71 -23.17 -59.07
C LEU A 591 -14.56 -22.32 -59.60
N HIS A 592 -13.80 -21.67 -58.71
CA HIS A 592 -12.67 -20.82 -59.07
C HIS A 592 -11.71 -20.62 -57.89
N THR A 593 -10.45 -20.25 -58.18
CA THR A 593 -9.47 -19.80 -57.19
C THR A 593 -8.73 -18.56 -57.69
N PHE A 594 -8.85 -17.45 -56.97
CA PHE A 594 -7.91 -16.35 -57.12
C PHE A 594 -6.57 -16.74 -56.50
N ASN A 595 -5.49 -16.55 -57.24
CA ASN A 595 -4.13 -16.73 -56.76
C ASN A 595 -3.53 -15.33 -56.54
N GLY A 596 -3.30 -14.94 -55.29
CA GLY A 596 -2.94 -13.57 -54.92
C GLY A 596 -2.29 -13.50 -53.54
N HIS A 597 -1.14 -12.85 -53.45
CA HIS A 597 -0.42 -12.72 -52.19
C HIS A 597 -1.02 -11.58 -51.36
N PHE A 598 -1.96 -11.92 -50.47
CA PHE A 598 -2.68 -10.98 -49.61
C PHE A 598 -1.71 -10.22 -48.70
N ARG A 599 -1.56 -8.91 -48.94
CA ARG A 599 -0.58 -8.05 -48.27
C ARG A 599 -1.01 -7.70 -46.86
N ASN A 600 -2.27 -7.33 -46.72
CA ASN A 600 -2.93 -7.05 -45.44
C ASN A 600 -3.84 -8.23 -45.08
N TYR A 601 -4.43 -8.20 -43.89
CA TYR A 601 -5.58 -9.05 -43.57
C TYR A 601 -6.78 -8.63 -44.44
N VAL A 602 -7.63 -9.58 -44.80
CA VAL A 602 -8.89 -9.35 -45.52
C VAL A 602 -10.10 -9.67 -44.63
N GLN A 603 -11.17 -8.90 -44.81
CA GLN A 603 -12.48 -9.12 -44.25
C GLN A 603 -13.35 -9.88 -45.26
N PRO A 604 -14.25 -10.78 -44.81
CA PRO A 604 -15.35 -11.26 -45.64
C PRO A 604 -16.15 -10.08 -46.20
N CYS A 605 -16.61 -10.14 -47.44
CA CYS A 605 -17.45 -9.09 -48.03
C CYS A 605 -18.64 -9.67 -48.78
N PHE A 606 -19.79 -9.03 -48.58
CA PHE A 606 -21.08 -9.45 -49.10
C PHE A 606 -21.77 -8.25 -49.71
N GLY A 607 -22.41 -8.43 -50.86
CA GLY A 607 -23.18 -7.40 -51.51
C GLY A 607 -24.30 -7.96 -52.36
N MET A 608 -25.28 -7.13 -52.65
CA MET A 608 -26.50 -7.48 -53.37
C MET A 608 -26.72 -6.45 -54.47
N ASP A 609 -27.06 -6.91 -55.68
CA ASP A 609 -27.40 -6.03 -56.80
C ASP A 609 -28.95 -5.90 -56.95
N ASN A 610 -29.76 -6.70 -56.24
CA ASN A 610 -31.22 -6.61 -56.15
C ASN A 610 -31.80 -7.05 -54.77
N PRO A 611 -33.08 -6.76 -54.46
CA PRO A 611 -33.73 -7.20 -53.21
C PRO A 611 -33.82 -8.72 -53.03
N GLY A 612 -33.70 -9.20 -51.79
CA GLY A 612 -33.67 -10.62 -51.41
C GLY A 612 -33.01 -10.84 -50.04
N ALA A 613 -32.49 -12.05 -49.78
CA ALA A 613 -31.63 -12.34 -48.63
C ALA A 613 -30.33 -13.09 -48.99
N LEU A 614 -29.37 -13.07 -48.06
CA LEU A 614 -28.15 -13.89 -48.02
C LEU A 614 -27.88 -14.33 -46.58
N THR A 615 -27.63 -15.62 -46.34
CA THR A 615 -27.35 -16.16 -44.99
C THR A 615 -25.93 -16.68 -44.90
N VAL A 616 -25.13 -16.17 -43.96
CA VAL A 616 -23.75 -16.61 -43.73
C VAL A 616 -23.73 -17.73 -42.69
N HIS A 617 -23.23 -18.91 -43.06
CA HIS A 617 -23.01 -20.03 -42.15
C HIS A 617 -21.52 -20.13 -41.82
N ASN A 618 -21.15 -19.82 -40.59
CA ASN A 618 -19.76 -19.79 -40.13
C ASN A 618 -19.60 -20.44 -38.73
N GLY A 619 -18.38 -20.47 -38.18
CA GLY A 619 -18.02 -21.29 -37.00
C GLY A 619 -17.93 -22.80 -37.27
N ILE A 620 -18.34 -23.25 -38.45
CA ILE A 620 -18.34 -24.63 -38.95
C ILE A 620 -16.94 -25.13 -39.30
N GLU A 621 -16.74 -26.45 -39.14
CA GLU A 621 -15.55 -27.15 -39.60
C GLU A 621 -15.45 -27.13 -41.14
N ALA A 622 -14.24 -26.94 -41.66
CA ALA A 622 -14.03 -26.83 -43.10
C ALA A 622 -14.03 -28.21 -43.78
N PRO A 623 -14.80 -28.44 -44.85
CA PRO A 623 -14.80 -29.71 -45.58
C PRO A 623 -13.43 -30.07 -46.16
N ASP A 624 -13.12 -31.37 -46.24
CA ASP A 624 -11.86 -31.91 -46.80
C ASP A 624 -11.49 -31.32 -48.19
N TYR A 625 -12.50 -30.98 -48.99
CA TYR A 625 -12.31 -30.43 -50.33
C TYR A 625 -11.91 -28.94 -50.37
N ALA A 626 -12.04 -28.21 -49.27
CA ALA A 626 -11.89 -26.75 -49.25
C ALA A 626 -10.44 -26.25 -49.46
N PHE A 627 -9.44 -27.06 -49.09
CA PHE A 627 -8.03 -26.64 -49.01
C PHE A 627 -7.04 -27.51 -49.83
N ILE A 628 -7.52 -28.24 -50.85
CA ILE A 628 -6.71 -29.08 -51.77
C ILE A 628 -5.62 -28.25 -52.50
#